data_AF-A0A8T5BUB8-F1
#
_entry.id   AF-A0A8T5BUB8-F1
#
_cell.length_a   1.000
_cell.length_b   1.000
_cell.length_c   1.000
_cell.angle_alpha   90.00
_cell.angle_beta   90.00
_cell.angle_gamma   90.00
#
_symmetry.space_group_name_H-M   'P 1'
#
loop_
_entity.id
_entity.type
_entity.pdbx_description
1 polymer ?
#
loop_
_entity_poly.entity_id
_entity_poly.type
_entity_poly.pdbx_seq_one_letter_code
_entity_poly.pdbx_strand_id
1 'polypeptide(L)'
;MACFLVPMALAIITSIVQKTARSLSEKLKLWVLNALLWGGVILLALEHVWHGEIVPWPPFLTAMVNPADIPVMLHEMATVGSAMSIAVVATWGTILTISHYIP
;
A
#
# COMPACT_ATOMS: atom_id res chain seq x y z
N MET A 1 -6.41 -1.06 11.67
CA MET A 1 -5.25 -1.28 12.58
C MET A 1 -3.92 -1.52 11.86
N ALA A 2 -3.52 -0.66 10.91
CA ALA A 2 -2.25 -0.67 10.15
C ALA A 2 -2.22 -1.47 8.84
N CYS A 3 -3.39 -1.70 8.22
CA CYS A 3 -3.49 -2.36 6.91
C CYS A 3 -2.74 -1.63 5.79
N PHE A 4 -2.50 -0.31 5.94
CA PHE A 4 -1.73 0.51 5.00
C PHE A 4 -0.24 0.13 4.90
N LEU A 5 0.31 -0.62 5.87
CA LEU A 5 1.72 -1.04 5.84
C LEU A 5 2.02 -2.03 4.71
N VAL A 6 1.06 -2.88 4.35
CA VAL A 6 1.21 -3.83 3.24
C VAL A 6 1.33 -3.12 1.88
N PRO A 7 0.40 -2.22 1.48
CA PRO A 7 0.56 -1.44 0.26
C PRO A 7 1.74 -0.46 0.34
N MET A 8 2.14 0.02 1.53
CA MET A 8 3.35 0.83 1.70
C MET A 8 4.61 0.04 1.36
N ALA A 9 4.74 -1.21 1.85
CA ALA A 9 5.85 -2.08 1.49
C ALA A 9 5.90 -2.33 -0.03
N LEU A 10 4.73 -2.56 -0.64
CA LEU A 10 4.62 -2.71 -2.08
C LEU A 10 5.02 -1.43 -2.84
N ALA A 11 4.64 -0.25 -2.34
CA ALA A 11 5.01 1.05 -2.90
C ALA A 11 6.53 1.27 -2.86
N ILE A 12 7.19 0.88 -1.77
CA ILE A 12 8.64 0.99 -1.61
C ILE A 12 9.35 0.07 -2.60
N ILE A 13 8.91 -1.20 -2.71
CA ILE A 13 9.48 -2.17 -3.65
C ILE A 13 9.33 -1.68 -5.08
N THR A 14 8.13 -1.24 -5.46
CA THR A 14 7.85 -0.74 -6.83
C THR A 14 8.60 0.56 -7.14
N SER A 15 8.83 1.42 -6.15
CA SER A 15 9.69 2.61 -6.29
C SER A 15 11.16 2.24 -6.50
N ILE A 16 11.68 1.24 -5.79
CA ILE A 16 13.04 0.73 -6.00
C ILE A 16 13.16 0.10 -7.41
N VAL A 17 12.20 -0.72 -7.81
CA VAL A 17 12.17 -1.34 -9.15
C VAL A 17 12.11 -0.27 -10.24
N GLN A 18 11.29 0.77 -10.07
CA GLN A 18 11.24 1.90 -10.99
C GLN A 18 12.60 2.60 -11.14
N LYS A 19 13.37 2.72 -10.06
CA LYS A 19 14.69 3.36 -10.08
C LYS A 19 15.77 2.49 -10.70
N THR A 20 15.73 1.17 -10.46
CA THR A 20 16.74 0.21 -10.95
C THR A 20 16.47 -0.25 -12.39
N ALA A 21 15.20 -0.49 -12.74
CA ALA A 21 14.79 -1.06 -14.03
C ALA A 21 14.00 -0.05 -14.87
N ARG A 22 14.65 1.06 -15.25
CA ARG A 22 14.01 2.17 -15.96
C ARG A 22 13.37 1.77 -17.29
N SER A 23 14.00 0.84 -18.03
CA SER A 23 13.47 0.32 -19.30
C SER A 23 12.18 -0.48 -19.15
N LEU A 24 12.00 -1.19 -18.03
CA LEU A 24 10.74 -1.87 -17.70
C LEU A 24 9.73 -0.91 -17.10
N SER A 25 10.19 0.09 -16.34
CA SER A 25 9.34 1.12 -15.74
C SER A 25 8.56 1.93 -16.77
N GLU A 26 9.20 2.31 -17.87
CA GLU A 26 8.57 3.06 -18.95
C GLU A 26 7.56 2.20 -19.72
N LYS A 27 7.88 0.92 -19.95
CA LYS A 27 6.97 -0.03 -20.63
C LYS A 27 5.73 -0.37 -19.79
N LEU A 28 5.92 -0.56 -18.48
CA LEU A 28 4.87 -0.97 -17.55
C LEU A 28 4.22 0.23 -16.84
N LYS A 29 4.55 1.47 -17.22
CA LYS A 29 4.04 2.70 -16.59
C LYS A 29 4.03 2.63 -15.06
N LEU A 30 5.13 2.16 -14.46
CA LEU A 30 5.23 1.95 -13.00
C LEU A 30 5.00 3.24 -12.20
N TRP A 31 5.20 4.41 -12.83
CA TRP A 31 4.81 5.70 -12.26
C TRP A 31 3.33 5.75 -11.86
N VAL A 32 2.41 5.20 -12.68
CA VAL A 32 0.97 5.17 -12.38
C VAL A 32 0.70 4.28 -11.17
N LEU A 33 1.34 3.10 -11.11
CA LEU A 33 1.23 2.20 -9.97
C LEU A 33 1.74 2.86 -8.68
N ASN A 34 2.90 3.53 -8.74
CA ASN A 34 3.45 4.26 -7.61
C ASN A 34 2.54 5.41 -7.16
N ALA A 35 1.93 6.14 -8.09
CA ALA A 35 0.97 7.19 -7.75
C ALA A 35 -0.28 6.62 -7.05
N LEU A 36 -0.82 5.50 -7.52
CA LEU A 36 -1.96 4.82 -6.89
C LEU A 36 -1.61 4.30 -5.48
N LEU A 37 -0.45 3.66 -5.35
CA LEU A 37 0.00 3.08 -4.07
C LEU A 37 0.32 4.17 -3.05
N TRP A 38 1.16 5.15 -3.38
CA TRP A 38 1.52 6.23 -2.45
C TRP A 38 0.31 7.11 -2.10
N GLY A 39 -0.55 7.41 -3.08
CA GLY A 39 -1.79 8.16 -2.84
C GLY A 39 -2.71 7.45 -1.84
N GLY A 40 -2.96 6.15 -2.04
CA GLY A 40 -3.77 5.35 -1.13
C GLY A 40 -3.14 5.21 0.27
N VAL A 41 -1.83 4.94 0.33
CA VAL A 41 -1.09 4.80 1.59
C VAL A 41 -1.15 6.07 2.43
N ILE A 42 -0.97 7.25 1.83
CA ILE A 42 -1.02 8.52 2.56
C ILE A 42 -2.42 8.77 3.12
N LEU A 43 -3.47 8.54 2.32
CA LEU A 43 -4.86 8.73 2.76
C LEU A 43 -5.22 7.77 3.90
N LEU A 44 -4.86 6.50 3.79
CA LEU A 44 -5.13 5.49 4.83
C LEU A 44 -4.31 5.74 6.09
N ALA A 45 -3.06 6.19 5.96
CA ALA A 45 -2.25 6.57 7.11
C ALA A 45 -2.89 7.73 7.88
N LEU A 46 -3.41 8.74 7.17
CA LEU A 46 -4.17 9.84 7.80
C LEU A 46 -5.45 9.34 8.47
N GLU A 47 -6.19 8.44 7.83
CA GLU A 47 -7.38 7.80 8.42
C GLU A 47 -7.02 7.08 9.73
N HIS A 48 -5.93 6.31 9.75
CA HIS A 48 -5.50 5.57 10.93
C HIS A 48 -4.98 6.48 12.06
N VAL A 49 -4.34 7.61 11.71
CA VAL A 49 -4.00 8.66 12.69
C VAL A 49 -5.27 9.28 13.26
N TRP A 50 -6.27 9.58 12.41
CA TRP A 50 -7.53 10.17 12.84
C TRP A 50 -8.35 9.24 13.75
N HIS A 51 -8.32 7.93 13.49
CA HIS A 51 -8.97 6.91 14.33
C HIS A 51 -8.20 6.60 15.63
N GLY A 52 -7.03 7.22 15.84
CA GLY A 52 -6.21 6.99 17.05
C GLY A 52 -5.50 5.64 17.06
N GLU A 53 -5.37 4.98 15.90
CA GLU A 53 -4.62 3.74 15.76
C GLU A 53 -3.10 3.97 15.67
N ILE A 54 -2.71 5.18 15.25
CA ILE A 54 -1.31 5.61 15.12
C ILE A 54 -1.03 6.80 16.05
N VAL A 55 0.00 6.68 16.87
CA VAL A 55 0.48 7.72 17.79
C VAL A 55 1.96 8.03 17.54
N PRO A 56 2.43 9.28 17.70
CA PRO A 56 3.83 9.65 17.46
C PRO A 56 4.79 9.21 18.58
N TRP A 57 4.29 8.63 19.67
CA TRP A 57 5.08 8.07 20.76
C TRP A 57 5.03 6.53 20.73
N PRO A 58 6.08 5.84 21.20
CA PRO A 58 6.06 4.38 21.30
C PRO A 58 5.04 3.90 22.35
N PRO A 59 4.31 2.79 22.12
CA PRO A 59 4.27 1.98 20.90
C PRO A 59 3.40 2.64 19.81
N PHE A 60 4.00 2.95 18.65
CA PHE A 60 3.39 3.75 17.57
C PHE A 60 2.03 3.22 17.06
N LEU A 61 1.79 1.91 17.20
CA LEU A 61 0.51 1.27 16.96
C LEU A 61 -0.15 0.99 18.29
N THR A 62 -1.31 1.60 18.55
CA THR A 62 -2.01 1.46 19.82
C THR A 62 -2.46 0.01 20.09
N ALA A 63 -2.67 -0.78 19.03
CA ALA A 63 -2.96 -2.22 19.11
C ALA A 63 -1.80 -3.06 19.69
N MET A 64 -0.58 -2.52 19.79
CA MET A 64 0.55 -3.22 20.44
C MET A 64 0.57 -3.05 21.97
N VAL A 65 -0.32 -2.22 22.54
CA VAL A 65 -0.39 -2.03 24.00
C VAL A 65 -0.88 -3.30 24.70
N ASN A 66 -1.78 -4.06 24.07
CA ASN A 66 -2.27 -5.33 24.59
C ASN A 66 -1.77 -6.49 23.73
N PRO A 67 -1.12 -7.50 24.32
CA PRO A 67 -0.62 -8.65 23.56
C PRO A 67 -1.72 -9.50 22.92
N ALA A 68 -2.97 -9.40 23.41
CA ALA A 68 -4.13 -10.06 22.83
C ALA A 68 -4.56 -9.47 21.48
N ASP A 69 -4.26 -8.20 21.23
CA ASP A 69 -4.70 -7.47 20.03
C ASP A 69 -3.69 -7.57 18.87
N ILE A 70 -2.45 -7.98 19.16
CA ILE A 70 -1.39 -8.24 18.17
C ILE A 70 -1.79 -9.28 17.10
N PRO A 71 -2.28 -10.49 17.43
CA PRO A 71 -2.65 -11.47 16.41
C PRO A 71 -3.83 -11.00 15.54
N VAL A 72 -4.76 -10.24 16.12
CA VAL A 72 -5.89 -9.65 15.38
C VAL A 72 -5.39 -8.57 14.40
N MET A 73 -4.53 -7.67 14.87
CA MET A 73 -3.87 -6.66 14.04
C MET A 73 -3.14 -7.30 12.85
N LEU A 74 -2.35 -8.36 13.10
CA LEU A 74 -1.62 -9.08 12.04
C LEU A 74 -2.56 -9.76 11.04
N HIS A 75 -3.68 -10.33 11.52
CA HIS A 75 -4.66 -10.96 10.64
C HIS A 75 -5.28 -9.93 9.70
N GLU A 76 -5.70 -8.78 10.22
CA GLU A 76 -6.27 -7.68 9.43
C GLU A 76 -5.25 -7.09 8.44
N MET A 77 -3.99 -6.94 8.86
CA MET A 77 -2.91 -6.56 7.94
C MET A 77 -2.77 -7.58 6.81
N ALA A 78 -2.79 -8.87 7.13
CA ALA A 78 -2.62 -9.94 6.16
C ALA A 78 -3.81 -10.08 5.20
N THR A 79 -5.05 -9.94 5.66
CA THR A 79 -6.25 -10.13 4.83
C THR A 79 -6.63 -8.84 4.11
N VAL A 80 -6.87 -7.76 4.86
CA VAL A 80 -7.32 -6.48 4.31
C VAL A 80 -6.20 -5.81 3.53
N GLY A 81 -5.00 -5.74 4.11
CA GLY A 81 -3.84 -5.13 3.44
C GLY A 81 -3.46 -5.85 2.13
N SER A 82 -3.57 -7.19 2.10
CA SER A 82 -3.31 -7.94 0.86
C SER A 82 -4.44 -7.77 -0.17
N ALA A 83 -5.71 -7.83 0.25
CA ALA A 83 -6.85 -7.61 -0.63
C ALA A 83 -6.79 -6.23 -1.31
N MET A 84 -6.45 -5.19 -0.53
CA MET A 84 -6.26 -3.84 -1.06
C MET A 84 -5.09 -3.77 -2.05
N SER A 85 -3.96 -4.42 -1.74
CA SER A 85 -2.80 -4.45 -2.63
C SER A 85 -3.12 -5.14 -3.96
N ILE A 86 -3.86 -6.27 -3.91
CA ILE A 86 -4.32 -6.99 -5.10
C ILE A 86 -5.27 -6.11 -5.92
N ALA A 87 -6.21 -5.41 -5.27
CA ALA A 87 -7.14 -4.52 -5.95
C ALA A 87 -6.41 -3.36 -6.67
N VAL A 88 -5.38 -2.77 -6.04
CA VAL A 88 -4.58 -1.70 -6.66
C VAL A 88 -3.78 -2.23 -7.85
N VAL A 89 -3.14 -3.41 -7.72
CA VAL A 89 -2.40 -4.04 -8.82
C VAL A 89 -3.33 -4.42 -9.98
N ALA A 90 -4.51 -4.96 -9.68
CA ALA A 90 -5.52 -5.26 -10.68
C ALA A 90 -5.98 -4.00 -11.42
N THR A 91 -6.27 -2.92 -10.68
CA THR A 91 -6.65 -1.63 -11.25
C THR A 91 -5.54 -1.09 -12.16
N TRP A 92 -4.28 -1.14 -11.73
CA TRP A 92 -3.15 -0.77 -12.59
C TRP A 92 -3.05 -1.64 -13.84
N GLY A 93 -3.26 -2.95 -13.72
CA GLY A 93 -3.33 -3.88 -14.85
C GLY A 93 -4.41 -3.47 -15.86
N THR A 94 -5.60 -3.06 -15.39
CA THR A 94 -6.65 -2.54 -16.29
C THR A 94 -6.27 -1.23 -16.96
N ILE A 95 -5.54 -0.34 -16.28
CA ILE A 95 -5.04 0.90 -16.90
C ILE A 95 -4.03 0.57 -17.99
N LEU A 96 -3.17 -0.43 -17.78
CA LEU A 96 -2.21 -0.86 -18.80
C LEU A 96 -2.90 -1.46 -20.02
N THR A 97 -3.91 -2.32 -19.82
CA THR A 97 -4.65 -2.89 -20.95
C THR A 97 -5.39 -1.81 -21.72
N ILE A 98 -6.12 -0.91 -21.03
CA ILE A 98 -6.82 0.21 -21.67
C ILE A 98 -5.84 1.08 -22.45
N SER A 99 -4.71 1.44 -21.86
CA SER A 99 -3.70 2.25 -22.54
C SER A 99 -3.03 1.55 -23.71
N HIS A 100 -3.09 0.23 -23.79
CA HIS A 100 -2.58 -0.51 -24.93
C HIS A 100 -3.60 -0.53 -26.09
N TYR A 101 -4.89 -0.64 -25.77
CA TYR A 101 -5.97 -0.69 -26.76
C TYR A 101 -6.46 0.68 -27.23
N ILE A 102 -6.29 1.73 -26.41
CA ILE A 102 -6.64 3.11 -26.74
C ILE A 102 -5.33 3.88 -26.99
N PRO A 103 -4.96 4.13 -28.27
CA PRO A 103 -3.73 4.83 -28.63
C PRO A 103 -3.73 6.32 -28.26
#